data_AF-A0A392U5Z5-F1
#
_entry.id   AF-A0A392U5Z5-F1
#
_cell.length_a   1.000
_cell.length_b   1.000
_cell.length_c   1.000
_cell.angle_alpha   90.00
_cell.angle_beta   90.00
_cell.angle_gamma   90.00
#
_symmetry.space_group_name_H-M   'P 1'
#
loop_
_entity.id
_entity.type
_entity.pdbx_description
1 polymer ?
#
loop_
_entity_poly.entity_id
_entity_poly.type
_entity_poly.pdbx_seq_one_letter_code
_entity_poly.pdbx_strand_id
1 'polypeptide(L)' 'FERPPALPPYDGLTDPDDHISAINATLDFRRVSGAIRCRLFATTLRK' A
#
# COMPACT_ATOMS: atom_id res chain seq x y z
N PHE A 1 -6.44 -20.07 1.25
CA PHE A 1 -5.53 -18.93 1.47
C PHE A 1 -5.87 -17.87 0.44
N GLU A 2 -6.34 -16.72 0.88
CA GLU A 2 -6.53 -15.57 -0.01
C GLU A 2 -5.17 -14.98 -0.39
N ARG A 3 -5.05 -14.44 -1.61
CA ARG A 3 -3.84 -13.74 -2.03
C ARG A 3 -3.90 -12.31 -1.49
N PRO A 4 -2.80 -11.74 -0.97
CA PRO A 4 -2.77 -10.34 -0.61
C PRO A 4 -3.16 -9.48 -1.82
N PRO A 5 -3.79 -8.31 -1.60
CA PRO A 5 -3.97 -7.33 -2.67
C PRO A 5 -2.63 -7.05 -3.35
N ALA A 6 -2.63 -6.95 -4.69
CA ALA A 6 -1.45 -6.48 -5.40
C ALA A 6 -1.24 -5.01 -5.04
N LEU A 7 -0.01 -4.66 -4.66
CA LEU A 7 0.35 -3.30 -4.29
C LEU A 7 1.37 -2.78 -5.30
N PRO A 8 0.90 -2.18 -6.41
CA PRO A 8 1.78 -1.73 -7.48
C PRO A 8 2.70 -0.59 -7.01
N PRO A 9 3.82 -0.33 -7.70
CA PRO A 9 4.61 0.87 -7.45
C PRO A 9 3.78 2.13 -7.69
N TYR A 10 3.90 3.12 -6.81
CA TYR A 10 3.32 4.44 -7.02
C TYR A 10 4.04 5.13 -8.18
N ASP A 11 3.29 5.47 -9.22
CA ASP A 11 3.81 6.04 -10.45
C ASP A 11 3.80 7.58 -10.47
N GLY A 12 3.24 8.21 -9.43
CA GLY A 12 3.10 9.67 -9.34
C GLY A 12 2.04 10.26 -10.26
N LEU A 13 1.29 9.42 -10.99
CA LEU A 13 0.20 9.81 -11.89
C LEU A 13 -1.15 9.34 -11.35
N THR A 14 -1.18 8.21 -10.66
CA THR A 14 -2.36 7.72 -9.95
C THR A 14 -2.68 8.59 -8.74
N ASP A 15 -3.98 8.66 -8.42
CA ASP A 15 -4.46 9.39 -7.27
C ASP A 15 -3.78 8.88 -5.97
N PRO A 16 -3.15 9.76 -5.17
CA PRO A 16 -2.51 9.34 -3.93
C PRO A 16 -3.46 8.63 -2.95
N ASP A 17 -4.73 9.02 -2.90
CA ASP A 17 -5.71 8.45 -1.97
C ASP A 17 -6.09 7.01 -2.36
N ASP A 18 -6.26 6.73 -3.66
CA ASP A 18 -6.42 5.36 -4.17
C ASP A 18 -5.23 4.46 -3.79
N HIS A 19 -4.00 4.98 -3.92
CA HIS A 19 -2.80 4.23 -3.57
C HIS A 19 -2.70 3.98 -2.05
N ILE A 20 -3.06 4.98 -1.23
CA ILE A 20 -3.16 4.83 0.22
C ILE A 20 -4.22 3.79 0.60
N SER A 21 -5.35 3.75 -0.10
CA SER A 21 -6.41 2.75 0.11
C SER A 21 -5.91 1.32 -0.14
N ALA A 22 -5.16 1.10 -1.22
CA ALA A 22 -4.53 -0.19 -1.51
C ALA A 22 -3.53 -0.63 -0.42
N ILE A 23 -2.78 0.32 0.13
CA ILE A 23 -1.88 0.08 1.26
C ILE A 23 -2.68 -0.32 2.51
N ASN A 24 -3.74 0.41 2.86
CA ASN A 24 -4.58 0.09 4.01
C ASN A 24 -5.18 -1.31 3.90
N ALA A 25 -5.76 -1.64 2.74
CA ALA A 25 -6.31 -2.97 2.47
C ALA A 25 -5.25 -4.08 2.64
N THR A 26 -4.00 -3.81 2.27
CA THR A 26 -2.90 -4.77 2.44
C THR A 26 -2.47 -4.92 3.90
N LEU A 27 -2.47 -3.83 4.67
CA LEU A 27 -2.19 -3.87 6.11
C LEU A 27 -3.28 -4.60 6.87
N ASP A 28 -4.55 -4.34 6.54
CA ASP A 28 -5.72 -5.00 7.12
C ASP A 28 -5.71 -6.50 6.82
N PHE A 29 -5.46 -6.87 5.56
CA PHE A 29 -5.32 -8.27 5.16
C PHE A 29 -4.24 -9.01 5.96
N ARG A 30 -3.11 -8.35 6.21
CA ARG A 30 -1.99 -8.92 6.97
C ARG A 30 -2.14 -8.76 8.49
N ARG A 31 -3.20 -8.10 8.97
CA ARG A 31 -3.44 -7.74 10.37
C ARG A 31 -2.25 -6.98 11.00
N VAL A 32 -1.64 -6.10 10.23
CA VAL A 32 -0.48 -5.31 10.65
C VAL A 32 -0.94 -3.90 11.06
N SER A 33 -0.33 -3.35 12.11
CA SER A 33 -0.62 -1.99 12.56
C SER A 33 -0.44 -0.94 11.45
N GLY A 34 -1.34 0.04 11.40
CA GLY A 34 -1.23 1.22 10.53
C GLY A 34 0.05 2.04 10.75
N ALA A 35 0.78 1.84 11.85
CA ALA A 35 2.03 2.56 12.14
C ALA A 35 3.13 2.30 11.08
N ILE A 36 3.09 1.20 10.36
CA ILE A 36 4.02 0.89 9.26
C ILE A 36 3.59 1.54 7.92
N ARG A 37 2.38 2.11 7.82
CA ARG A 37 1.84 2.66 6.57
C ARG A 37 2.81 3.58 5.84
N CYS A 38 3.42 4.55 6.54
CA CYS A 38 4.35 5.49 5.92
C CYS A 38 5.63 4.80 5.42
N ARG A 39 6.15 3.80 6.14
CA ARG A 39 7.33 3.03 5.70
C ARG A 39 6.99 2.18 4.48
N LEU A 40 5.84 1.53 4.48
CA LEU A 40 5.38 0.72 3.35
C LEU A 40 5.14 1.60 2.11
N PHE A 41 4.48 2.74 2.27
CA PHE A 41 4.30 3.71 1.18
C PHE A 41 5.63 4.10 0.54
N ALA A 42 6.63 4.45 1.34
CA ALA A 42 7.96 4.83 0.83
C ALA A 42 8.62 3.72 -0.01
N THR A 43 8.40 2.44 0.30
CA THR A 43 8.94 1.32 -0.49
C THR A 43 8.26 1.14 -1.85
N THR A 44 7.12 1.78 -2.07
CA THR A 44 6.31 1.63 -3.29
C THR A 44 6.59 2.74 -4.29
N LEU A 45 7.28 3.81 -3.88
CA LEU A 45 7.63 4.91 -4.76
C LEU A 45 8.55 4.41 -5.88
N ARG A 46 8.21 4.71 -7.14
CA ARG A 46 9.15 4.56 -8.24
C ARG A 46 10.37 5.46 -8.03
N LYS A 47 11.54 4.99 -8.47
CA LYS A 47 12.73 5.84 -8.63
C LYS A 47 12.59 6.77 -9.82
#